data_AF-A0A929E8X0-F1
#
_entry.id   AF-A0A929E8X0-F1
#
_cell.length_a   1.000
_cell.length_b   1.000
_cell.length_c   1.000
_cell.angle_alpha   90.00
_cell.angle_beta   90.00
_cell.angle_gamma   90.00
#
_symmetry.space_group_name_H-M   'P 1'
#
loop_
_entity.id
_entity.type
_entity.pdbx_description
1 polymer ?
#
loop_
_entity_poly.entity_id
_entity_poly.type
_entity_poly.pdbx_seq_one_letter_code
_entity_poly.pdbx_strand_id
1 'polypeptide(L)'
;MSNNKEVCTPVNKKIINCISESIKLSSHIEPELFVDFNVKRGLRNSDHSGVLVGLTNIGEVIGYTKENDKVLPTEGRLLYRGIDIKDLV
;
A
#
# COMPACT_ATOMS: atom_id res chain seq x y z
N MET A 1 -38.99 6.67 -16.26
CA MET A 1 -38.46 5.86 -15.14
C MET A 1 -38.25 4.44 -15.65
N SER A 2 -37.04 4.12 -16.10
CA SER A 2 -36.70 2.76 -16.51
C SER A 2 -35.31 2.44 -15.98
N ASN A 3 -35.29 1.48 -15.07
CA ASN A 3 -34.15 1.01 -14.28
C ASN A 3 -33.04 0.45 -15.19
N ASN A 4 -31.87 1.07 -15.17
CA ASN A 4 -30.63 0.43 -15.60
C ASN A 4 -30.25 -0.62 -14.55
N LYS A 5 -30.70 -1.86 -14.78
CA LYS A 5 -30.19 -3.02 -14.04
C LYS A 5 -28.72 -3.18 -14.40
N GLU A 6 -27.86 -3.10 -13.40
CA GLU A 6 -26.46 -3.51 -13.49
C GLU A 6 -26.38 -4.90 -14.14
N VAL A 7 -25.75 -4.96 -15.30
CA VAL A 7 -25.38 -6.22 -15.95
C VAL A 7 -24.16 -6.75 -15.20
N CYS A 8 -24.40 -7.39 -14.05
CA CYS A 8 -23.40 -8.22 -13.40
C CYS A 8 -23.36 -9.53 -14.19
N THR A 9 -22.37 -9.66 -15.07
CA THR A 9 -22.07 -10.92 -15.75
C THR A 9 -21.87 -12.04 -14.71
N PRO A 10 -22.24 -13.30 -15.01
CA PRO A 10 -22.03 -14.40 -14.08
C PRO A 10 -20.53 -14.70 -14.01
N VAL A 11 -19.82 -13.97 -13.17
CA VAL A 11 -18.40 -14.18 -12.94
C VAL A 11 -18.23 -15.57 -12.32
N ASN A 12 -17.37 -16.39 -12.92
CA ASN A 12 -17.13 -17.75 -12.48
C ASN A 12 -16.62 -17.75 -11.04
N LYS A 13 -17.47 -18.19 -10.10
CA LYS A 13 -17.18 -18.23 -8.66
C LYS A 13 -15.90 -19.01 -8.32
N LYS A 14 -15.54 -20.01 -9.15
CA LYS A 14 -14.30 -20.77 -9.00
C LYS A 14 -13.07 -19.90 -9.27
N ILE A 15 -13.11 -19.06 -10.29
CA ILE A 15 -12.00 -18.14 -10.63
C ILE A 15 -11.82 -17.11 -9.52
N ILE A 16 -12.91 -16.50 -9.04
CA ILE A 16 -12.86 -15.53 -7.93
C ILE A 16 -12.19 -16.16 -6.70
N ASN A 17 -12.61 -17.37 -6.33
CA ASN A 17 -12.05 -18.06 -5.17
C ASN A 17 -10.55 -18.36 -5.35
N CYS A 18 -10.15 -18.86 -6.52
CA CYS A 18 -8.73 -19.12 -6.81
C CYS A 18 -7.87 -17.85 -6.68
N ILE A 19 -8.27 -16.75 -7.31
CA ILE A 19 -7.51 -15.49 -7.27
C ILE A 19 -7.50 -14.92 -5.85
N SER A 20 -8.63 -14.98 -5.13
CA SER A 20 -8.72 -14.48 -3.76
C SER A 20 -7.76 -15.21 -2.81
N GLU A 21 -7.65 -16.54 -2.93
CA GLU A 21 -6.68 -17.32 -2.14
C GLU A 21 -5.22 -16.96 -2.49
N SER A 22 -4.90 -16.81 -3.78
CA SER A 22 -3.57 -16.35 -4.18
C SER A 22 -3.23 -14.96 -3.64
N ILE A 23 -4.20 -14.04 -3.62
CA ILE A 23 -4.03 -12.70 -3.05
C ILE A 23 -3.79 -12.78 -1.55
N LYS A 24 -4.58 -13.57 -0.80
CA LYS A 24 -4.37 -13.74 0.64
C LYS A 24 -2.97 -14.23 0.95
N LEU A 25 -2.48 -15.23 0.21
CA LEU A 25 -1.14 -15.79 0.41
C LEU A 25 -0.03 -14.79 0.06
N SER A 26 -0.17 -14.06 -1.05
CA SER A 26 0.85 -13.09 -1.51
C SER A 26 0.82 -11.75 -0.78
N SER A 27 -0.30 -11.42 -0.12
CA SER A 27 -0.49 -10.18 0.65
C SER A 27 -0.41 -10.39 2.17
N HIS A 28 -0.23 -11.63 2.62
CA HIS A 28 -0.02 -11.93 4.03
C HIS A 28 1.34 -11.41 4.48
N ILE A 29 1.34 -10.69 5.60
CA ILE A 29 2.56 -10.19 6.23
C ILE A 29 2.46 -10.57 7.70
N GLU A 30 3.46 -11.30 8.18
CA GLU A 30 3.50 -11.75 9.57
C GLU A 30 3.43 -10.54 10.52
N PRO A 31 2.49 -10.53 11.49
CA PRO A 31 2.31 -9.39 12.41
C PRO A 31 3.57 -9.03 13.20
N GLU A 32 4.45 -10.02 13.45
CA GLU A 32 5.71 -9.87 14.18
C GLU A 32 6.71 -8.96 13.44
N LEU A 33 6.69 -8.95 12.11
CA LEU A 33 7.58 -8.11 11.30
C LEU A 33 7.38 -6.62 11.56
N PHE A 34 6.17 -6.20 11.95
CA PHE A 34 5.93 -4.80 12.32
C PHE A 34 6.71 -4.40 13.57
N VAL A 35 6.92 -5.33 14.50
CA VAL A 35 7.70 -5.11 15.72
C VAL A 35 9.20 -5.13 15.39
N ASP A 36 9.65 -6.15 14.65
CA ASP A 36 11.07 -6.32 14.30
C ASP A 36 11.64 -5.14 13.49
N PHE A 37 10.85 -4.63 12.55
CA PHE A 37 11.24 -3.46 11.74
C PHE A 37 10.80 -2.13 12.35
N ASN A 38 10.23 -2.13 13.57
CA ASN A 38 9.73 -0.93 14.26
C ASN A 38 8.79 -0.06 13.37
N VAL A 39 7.96 -0.72 12.56
CA VAL A 39 7.03 -0.05 11.66
C VAL A 39 5.80 0.35 12.44
N LYS A 40 5.61 1.67 12.57
CA LYS A 40 4.38 2.22 13.14
C LYS A 40 3.22 1.92 12.20
N ARG A 41 2.17 1.27 12.72
CA ARG A 41 0.93 0.99 11.98
C ARG A 41 0.21 2.31 11.69
N GLY A 42 0.55 2.93 10.56
CA GLY A 42 0.06 4.24 10.16
C GLY A 42 0.94 5.41 10.61
N LEU A 43 1.02 6.42 9.75
CA LEU A 43 1.32 7.81 10.07
C LEU A 43 0.01 8.58 10.36
N ARG A 44 -1.06 7.89 10.82
CA ARG A 44 -2.32 8.55 11.13
C ARG A 44 -2.20 9.29 12.45
N ASN A 45 -2.50 10.58 12.39
CA ASN A 45 -2.70 11.43 13.54
C ASN A 45 -4.04 11.09 14.22
N SER A 46 -4.23 11.54 15.46
CA SER A 46 -5.45 11.34 16.24
C SER A 46 -6.69 12.02 15.65
N ASP A 47 -6.50 12.97 14.74
CA ASP A 47 -7.56 13.67 13.98
C ASP A 47 -7.92 12.94 12.66
N HIS A 48 -7.46 11.70 12.47
CA HIS A 48 -7.59 10.91 11.26
C HIS A 48 -6.83 11.44 10.03
N SER A 49 -6.06 12.53 10.14
CA SER A 49 -5.14 12.99 9.09
C SER A 49 -3.89 12.08 9.02
N GLY A 50 -3.13 12.16 7.92
CA GLY A 50 -1.93 11.35 7.72
C GLY A 50 -2.15 10.09 6.85
N VAL A 51 -1.09 9.32 6.63
CA VAL A 51 -1.05 8.22 5.66
C VAL A 51 -1.06 6.88 6.36
N LEU A 52 -1.87 5.92 5.91
CA LEU A 52 -1.73 4.54 6.36
C LEU A 52 -0.44 3.98 5.75
N VAL A 53 0.60 3.85 6.58
CA VAL A 53 1.86 3.21 6.19
C VAL A 53 1.91 1.87 6.87
N GLY A 54 2.26 0.84 6.10
CA GLY A 54 2.45 -0.53 6.56
C GLY A 54 3.62 -1.16 5.81
N LEU A 55 4.00 -2.36 6.22
CA LEU A 55 4.91 -3.17 5.44
C LEU A 55 4.23 -3.47 4.09
N THR A 56 4.86 -3.07 3.00
CA THR A 56 4.37 -3.36 1.65
C THR A 56 5.54 -3.38 0.68
N ASN A 57 5.48 -4.27 -0.30
CA ASN A 57 6.43 -4.30 -1.41
C ASN A 57 5.93 -3.46 -2.61
N ILE A 58 4.82 -2.72 -2.44
CA ILE A 58 4.13 -2.04 -3.52
C ILE A 58 4.43 -0.55 -3.55
N GLY A 59 4.45 0.12 -2.40
CA GLY A 59 4.55 1.57 -2.32
C GLY A 59 5.48 2.03 -1.20
N GLU A 60 6.44 2.89 -1.53
CA GLU A 60 7.38 3.48 -0.56
C GLU A 60 7.32 5.01 -0.64
N VAL A 61 7.35 5.67 0.52
CA VAL A 61 7.36 7.13 0.64
C VAL A 61 8.66 7.58 1.28
N ILE A 62 9.42 8.40 0.57
CA ILE A 62 10.67 8.98 1.04
C ILE A 62 10.44 10.46 1.33
N GLY A 63 10.51 10.86 2.60
CA GLY A 63 10.35 12.26 3.03
C GLY A 63 11.61 12.92 3.59
N TYR A 64 12.70 12.16 3.75
CA TYR A 64 13.97 12.66 4.27
C TYR A 64 15.13 11.83 3.70
N THR A 65 16.34 12.37 3.76
CA THR A 65 17.58 11.65 3.46
C THR A 65 18.48 11.67 4.70
N LYS A 66 19.17 10.56 4.97
CA LYS A 66 20.21 10.52 6.01
C LYS A 66 21.56 10.76 5.36
N GLU A 67 22.19 11.87 5.72
CA GLU A 67 23.57 12.20 5.34
C GLU A 67 24.36 12.55 6.60
N ASN A 68 25.53 11.93 6.80
CA ASN A 68 26.43 12.23 7.93
C ASN A 68 25.71 12.22 9.30
N ASP A 69 24.88 11.20 9.55
CA ASP A 69 24.02 11.06 10.74
C ASP A 69 22.99 12.17 10.97
N LYS A 70 22.78 13.06 9.99
CA LYS A 70 21.75 14.10 10.02
C LYS A 70 20.59 13.73 9.11
N VAL A 71 19.38 13.90 9.63
CA VAL A 71 18.14 13.75 8.86
C VAL A 71 17.86 15.09 8.18
N LEU A 72 18.04 15.15 6.86
CA LEU A 72 17.75 16.32 6.04
C LEU A 72 16.38 16.17 5.38
N PRO A 73 15.51 17.19 5.44
CA PRO A 73 14.27 17.20 4.69
C PRO A 73 14.59 17.19 3.20
N THR A 74 13.89 16.37 2.43
CA THR A 74 14.03 16.28 0.98
C THR A 74 12.65 16.39 0.33
N GLU A 75 12.61 16.60 -0.99
CA GLU A 75 11.35 16.52 -1.70
C GLU A 75 10.73 15.13 -1.52
N GLY A 76 9.45 15.10 -1.18
CA GLY A 76 8.71 13.86 -1.02
C GLY A 76 8.70 13.06 -2.31
N ARG A 77 9.22 11.83 -2.26
CA ARG A 77 9.16 10.87 -3.37
C ARG A 77 8.23 9.73 -3.03
N LEU A 78 7.45 9.32 -4.03
CA LEU A 78 6.57 8.16 -3.96
C LEU A 78 7.04 7.15 -4.99
N LEU A 79 7.50 5.99 -4.52
CA LEU A 79 7.97 4.90 -5.35
C LEU A 79 6.87 3.84 -5.46
N TYR A 80 6.53 3.44 -6.67
CA TYR A 80 5.69 2.28 -6.95
C TYR A 80 6.56 1.12 -7.43
N ARG A 81 6.67 0.05 -6.64
CA ARG A 81 7.55 -1.11 -6.92
C ARG A 81 8.99 -0.71 -7.29
N GLY A 82 9.52 0.33 -6.62
CA GLY A 82 10.87 0.86 -6.85
C GLY A 82 11.01 1.84 -8.02
N ILE A 83 9.91 2.17 -8.72
CA ILE A 83 9.88 3.15 -9.81
C ILE A 83 9.31 4.46 -9.25
N ASP A 84 9.94 5.61 -9.53
CA ASP A 84 9.36 6.90 -9.13
C ASP A 84 8.04 7.11 -9.88
N ILE A 85 7.00 7.50 -9.16
CA ILE A 85 5.70 7.76 -9.77
C ILE A 85 5.80 8.83 -10.86
N LYS A 86 6.72 9.80 -10.72
CA LYS A 86 6.99 10.84 -11.72
C LYS A 86 7.46 10.27 -13.07
N ASP A 87 8.02 9.07 -13.09
CA ASP A 87 8.45 8.38 -14.32
C ASP A 87 7.30 7.61 -14.99
N LEU A 88 6.18 7.41 -14.28
CA LEU A 88 5.05 6.60 -14.74
C LEU A 88 3.89 7.41 -15.31
N VAL A 89 3.81 8.72 -15.01
CA VAL A 89 2.75 9.66 -15.45
C VAL A 89 3.24 10.73 -16.39
#